data_AF-A0A0H3YKB9-F1
#
_entry.id   AF-A0A0H3YKB9-F1
#
_cell.length_a   1.000
_cell.length_b   1.000
_cell.length_c   1.000
_cell.angle_alpha   90.00
_cell.angle_beta   90.00
_cell.angle_gamma   90.00
#
_symmetry.space_group_name_H-M   'P 1'
#
loop_
_entity.id
_entity.type
_entity.pdbx_description
1 polymer ?
#
loop_
_entity_poly.entity_id
_entity_poly.type
_entity_poly.pdbx_seq_one_letter_code
_entity_poly.pdbx_strand_id
1 'polypeptide(L)'
;MSIVDETSKSDSLSLLFPQIFNPLKYAKVLIQLGYEPISPFMGHNLFSIFNVTNKTWRYPWIGNYIYYMYQKRGITHVLTAGLFARLSFTTLSGVSQRIITQRICENTTEDEIEDVMEKNSWGDFYVILVEISVFKLYEVIITHPFKVIMTRQMADFIVDENDHAWFIQAVLCIIKESGWKGFYKGIVPSIFAELCRCAIYYGSCRLVYNMLKSPSQLRTPEGEIDRMAKRNETVKLLCRSVLKYAFSNVFYPFEVVSTVMMLDGVNLNKHIQLSDFKSWRKCWRTLKLENQLYRGYSFIFRNHVKFSGSV
;
A
#
# COMPACT_ATOMS: atom_id res chain seq x y z
N MET A 1 -20.31 9.26 30.53
CA MET A 1 -18.87 9.00 30.78
C MET A 1 -18.44 7.61 30.30
N SER A 2 -19.32 6.61 30.25
CA SER A 2 -19.03 5.25 29.77
C SER A 2 -18.88 5.09 28.25
N ILE A 3 -19.63 5.83 27.43
CA ILE A 3 -19.61 5.71 25.94
C ILE A 3 -18.33 6.31 25.31
N VAL A 4 -17.71 7.29 25.98
CA VAL A 4 -16.46 7.91 25.54
C VAL A 4 -15.25 7.00 25.84
N ASP A 5 -15.31 6.22 26.90
CA ASP A 5 -14.26 5.25 27.24
C ASP A 5 -14.28 4.00 26.34
N GLU A 6 -15.46 3.55 25.89
CA GLU A 6 -15.58 2.43 24.95
C GLU A 6 -15.13 2.82 23.53
N THR A 7 -15.47 4.03 23.06
CA THR A 7 -14.98 4.53 21.77
C THR A 7 -13.47 4.79 21.79
N SER A 8 -12.93 5.32 22.89
CA SER A 8 -11.49 5.50 23.09
C SER A 8 -10.71 4.18 23.13
N LYS A 9 -11.23 3.15 23.80
CA LYS A 9 -10.60 1.81 23.83
C LYS A 9 -10.68 1.10 22.48
N SER A 10 -11.81 1.19 21.78
CA SER A 10 -11.97 0.64 20.43
C SER A 10 -10.99 1.28 19.45
N ASP A 11 -10.89 2.62 19.48
CA ASP A 11 -9.94 3.37 18.65
C ASP A 11 -8.49 3.01 19.00
N SER A 12 -8.15 2.88 20.28
CA SER A 12 -6.80 2.49 20.72
C SER A 12 -6.42 1.08 20.26
N LEU A 13 -7.33 0.10 20.37
CA LEU A 13 -7.10 -1.25 19.88
C LEU A 13 -6.99 -1.30 18.36
N SER A 14 -7.78 -0.50 17.65
CA SER A 14 -7.71 -0.39 16.18
C SER A 14 -6.37 0.16 15.69
N LEU A 15 -5.70 1.03 16.47
CA LEU A 15 -4.38 1.57 16.16
C LEU A 15 -3.24 0.58 16.45
N LEU A 16 -3.43 -0.29 17.45
CA LEU A 16 -2.43 -1.28 17.88
C LEU A 16 -2.47 -2.57 17.06
N PHE A 17 -3.63 -3.00 16.59
CA PHE A 17 -3.78 -4.25 15.82
C PHE A 17 -2.89 -4.32 14.56
N PRO A 18 -2.76 -3.26 13.73
CA PRO A 18 -1.86 -3.26 12.58
C PRO A 18 -0.37 -3.35 12.94
N GLN A 19 0.02 -3.14 14.21
CA GLN A 19 1.41 -3.18 14.66
C GLN A 19 1.92 -4.60 14.88
N ILE A 20 1.01 -5.55 15.13
CA ILE A 20 1.34 -6.99 15.14
C ILE A 20 1.97 -7.41 13.81
N PHE A 21 1.56 -6.75 12.73
CA PHE A 21 2.08 -6.96 11.38
C PHE A 21 3.26 -6.04 11.01
N ASN A 22 3.88 -5.33 11.96
CA ASN A 22 5.06 -4.50 11.68
C ASN A 22 6.22 -5.31 11.09
N PRO A 23 6.57 -6.52 11.59
CA PRO A 23 7.61 -7.36 10.98
C PRO A 23 7.31 -7.74 9.53
N LEU A 24 6.02 -7.99 9.21
CA LEU A 24 5.58 -8.28 7.85
C LEU A 24 5.77 -7.06 6.93
N LYS A 25 5.39 -5.87 7.41
CA LYS A 25 5.61 -4.62 6.65
C LYS A 25 7.09 -4.34 6.48
N TYR A 26 7.90 -4.55 7.51
CA TYR A 26 9.34 -4.38 7.48
C TYR A 26 9.96 -5.28 6.41
N ALA A 27 9.70 -6.59 6.46
CA ALA A 27 10.17 -7.51 5.44
C ALA A 27 9.70 -7.11 4.03
N LYS A 28 8.45 -6.66 3.87
CA LYS A 28 7.95 -6.13 2.59
C LYS A 28 8.77 -4.94 2.08
N VAL A 29 9.07 -3.98 2.95
CA VAL A 29 9.86 -2.78 2.59
C VAL A 29 11.26 -3.19 2.14
N LEU A 30 11.94 -4.07 2.87
CA LEU A 30 13.26 -4.58 2.47
C LEU A 30 13.22 -5.27 1.10
N ILE A 31 12.20 -6.07 0.85
CA ILE A 31 12.01 -6.74 -0.45
C ILE A 31 11.75 -5.72 -1.57
N GLN A 32 10.93 -4.69 -1.32
CA GLN A 32 10.69 -3.61 -2.28
C GLN A 32 11.97 -2.85 -2.63
N LEU A 33 12.88 -2.69 -1.66
CA LEU A 33 14.20 -2.10 -1.87
C LEU A 33 15.17 -3.04 -2.61
N GLY A 34 14.81 -4.30 -2.78
CA GLY A 34 15.63 -5.32 -3.45
C GLY A 34 16.58 -6.07 -2.53
N TYR A 35 16.43 -5.96 -1.20
CA TYR A 35 17.21 -6.73 -0.24
C TYR A 35 16.68 -8.16 -0.11
N GLU A 36 17.45 -9.12 -0.61
CA GLU A 36 17.09 -10.54 -0.67
C GLU A 36 18.20 -11.42 -0.04
N PRO A 37 18.28 -11.52 1.30
CA PRO A 37 19.39 -12.19 1.98
C PRO A 37 19.41 -13.71 1.78
N ILE A 38 18.26 -14.32 1.46
CA ILE A 38 18.15 -15.77 1.29
C ILE A 38 18.06 -16.08 -0.20
N SER A 39 19.04 -16.85 -0.70
CA SER A 39 19.12 -17.24 -2.11
C SER A 39 17.87 -17.96 -2.60
N PRO A 40 17.47 -17.77 -3.86
CA PRO A 40 16.35 -18.49 -4.44
C PRO A 40 16.66 -19.98 -4.54
N PHE A 41 15.64 -20.82 -4.37
CA PHE A 41 15.75 -22.25 -4.58
C PHE A 41 14.91 -22.68 -5.79
N MET A 42 15.27 -23.80 -6.38
CA MET A 42 14.48 -24.39 -7.46
C MET A 42 13.24 -25.05 -6.85
N GLY A 43 12.06 -24.60 -7.27
CA GLY A 43 10.78 -25.14 -6.81
C GLY A 43 9.86 -25.53 -7.96
N HIS A 44 8.80 -26.26 -7.64
CA HIS A 44 7.70 -26.51 -8.56
C HIS A 44 6.73 -25.32 -8.57
N ASN A 45 6.14 -25.03 -9.73
CA ASN A 45 5.05 -24.06 -9.81
C ASN A 45 3.82 -24.55 -9.03
N LEU A 46 2.99 -23.63 -8.52
CA LEU A 46 1.70 -23.99 -7.90
C LEU A 46 0.77 -24.74 -8.87
N PHE A 47 0.87 -24.43 -10.15
CA PHE A 47 0.16 -25.11 -11.23
C PHE A 47 0.74 -26.50 -11.55
N SER A 48 1.70 -27.01 -10.77
CA SER A 48 2.11 -28.42 -10.83
C SER A 48 0.94 -29.37 -10.54
N ILE A 49 -0.11 -28.89 -9.85
CA ILE A 49 -1.37 -29.62 -9.67
C ILE A 49 -2.06 -29.89 -11.03
N PHE A 50 -1.88 -29.00 -12.01
CA PHE A 50 -2.43 -29.13 -13.36
C PHE A 50 -1.45 -29.77 -14.35
N ASN A 51 -0.45 -30.51 -13.87
CA ASN A 51 0.55 -31.22 -14.68
C ASN A 51 1.37 -30.33 -15.65
N VAL A 52 1.37 -29.01 -15.44
CA VAL A 52 2.22 -28.07 -16.17
C VAL A 52 3.53 -27.89 -15.39
N THR A 53 4.49 -28.78 -15.64
CA THR A 53 5.74 -28.91 -14.87
C THR A 53 6.85 -27.99 -15.36
N ASN A 54 6.73 -26.69 -15.11
CA ASN A 54 7.87 -25.77 -15.24
C ASN A 54 8.55 -25.60 -13.88
N LYS A 55 9.79 -26.07 -13.75
CA LYS A 55 10.68 -25.75 -12.62
C LYS A 55 10.99 -24.25 -12.66
N THR A 56 10.77 -23.54 -11.56
CA THR A 56 11.04 -22.10 -11.48
C THR A 56 11.86 -21.78 -10.24
N TRP A 57 12.76 -20.80 -10.38
CA TRP A 57 13.48 -20.24 -9.24
C TRP A 57 12.52 -19.41 -8.40
N ARG A 58 12.44 -19.70 -7.10
CA ARG A 58 11.54 -19.05 -6.17
C ARG A 58 12.28 -18.59 -4.93
N TYR A 59 11.89 -17.42 -4.44
CA TYR A 59 12.31 -16.97 -3.12
C TYR A 59 11.52 -17.71 -2.04
N PRO A 60 12.11 -17.89 -0.85
CA PRO A 60 11.37 -18.34 0.32
C PRO A 60 10.16 -17.44 0.62
N TRP A 61 9.19 -18.05 1.28
CA TRP A 61 8.12 -17.32 1.92
C TRP A 61 8.67 -16.25 2.88
N ILE A 62 7.90 -15.18 3.08
CA ILE A 62 8.34 -14.04 3.90
C ILE A 62 8.62 -14.41 5.37
N GLY A 63 8.09 -15.52 5.87
CA GLY A 63 8.34 -16.01 7.23
C GLY A 63 9.82 -16.33 7.49
N ASN A 64 10.51 -16.97 6.53
CA ASN A 64 11.96 -17.22 6.65
C ASN A 64 12.77 -15.92 6.68
N TYR A 65 12.31 -14.89 5.97
CA TYR A 65 12.93 -13.57 5.98
C TYR A 65 12.77 -12.90 7.34
N ILE A 66 11.56 -12.92 7.90
CA ILE A 66 11.29 -12.38 9.24
C ILE A 66 12.11 -13.13 10.29
N TYR A 67 12.17 -14.46 10.22
CA TYR A 67 12.99 -15.27 11.11
C TYR A 67 14.47 -14.89 11.01
N TYR A 68 15.01 -14.76 9.80
CA TYR A 68 16.38 -14.28 9.57
C TYR A 68 16.60 -12.88 10.17
N MET A 69 15.64 -11.97 10.03
CA MET A 69 15.72 -10.63 10.62
C MET A 69 15.77 -10.67 12.14
N TYR A 70 14.97 -11.52 12.78
CA TYR A 70 15.02 -11.72 14.23
C TYR A 70 16.36 -12.27 14.70
N GLN A 71 16.97 -13.20 13.93
CA GLN A 71 18.29 -13.73 14.26
C GLN A 71 19.40 -12.68 14.10
N LYS A 72 19.32 -11.81 13.06
CA LYS A 72 20.36 -10.81 12.79
C LYS A 72 20.33 -9.62 13.77
N ARG A 73 19.15 -9.04 14.03
CA ARG A 73 19.02 -7.78 14.83
C ARG A 73 18.21 -7.91 16.12
N GLY A 74 17.71 -9.09 16.42
CA GLY A 74 16.86 -9.33 17.58
C GLY A 74 15.40 -8.92 17.34
N ILE A 75 14.51 -9.52 18.13
CA ILE A 75 13.05 -9.35 18.01
C ILE A 75 12.63 -7.91 18.30
N THR A 76 13.19 -7.31 19.35
CA THR A 76 12.82 -5.95 19.79
C THR A 76 13.06 -4.93 18.69
N HIS A 77 14.23 -4.94 18.06
CA HIS A 77 14.56 -4.00 16.99
C HIS A 77 13.62 -4.16 15.79
N VAL A 78 13.32 -5.39 15.38
CA VAL A 78 12.41 -5.64 14.24
C VAL A 78 10.99 -5.18 14.55
N LEU A 79 10.53 -5.30 15.80
CA LEU A 79 9.20 -4.83 16.22
C LEU A 79 9.13 -3.30 16.34
N THR A 80 10.19 -2.63 16.79
CA THR A 80 10.18 -1.18 17.08
C THR A 80 10.63 -0.32 15.90
N ALA A 81 11.38 -0.86 14.94
CA ALA A 81 11.87 -0.11 13.78
C ALA A 81 10.71 0.51 12.99
N GLY A 82 10.76 1.84 12.81
CA GLY A 82 9.74 2.60 12.08
C GLY A 82 8.36 2.66 12.77
N LEU A 83 8.20 2.09 13.98
CA LEU A 83 6.90 1.94 14.64
C LEU A 83 6.25 3.31 14.91
N PHE A 84 7.01 4.26 15.45
CA PHE A 84 6.48 5.60 15.73
C PHE A 84 6.02 6.29 14.44
N ALA A 85 6.86 6.29 13.41
CA ALA A 85 6.51 6.87 12.12
C ALA A 85 5.29 6.20 11.49
N ARG A 86 5.15 4.88 11.63
CA ARG A 86 3.98 4.11 11.19
C ARG A 86 2.72 4.49 11.95
N LEU A 87 2.80 4.67 13.27
CA LEU A 87 1.68 5.12 14.10
C LEU A 87 1.24 6.52 13.66
N SER A 88 2.17 7.47 13.54
CA SER A 88 1.86 8.83 13.05
C SER A 88 1.21 8.79 11.66
N PHE A 89 1.77 8.01 10.73
CA PHE A 89 1.20 7.81 9.40
C PHE A 89 -0.24 7.28 9.45
N THR A 90 -0.48 6.24 10.26
CA THR A 90 -1.80 5.58 10.36
C THR A 90 -2.83 6.50 11.00
N THR A 91 -2.47 7.19 12.08
CA THR A 91 -3.34 8.15 12.75
C THR A 91 -3.72 9.29 11.82
N LEU A 92 -2.76 9.89 11.12
CA LEU A 92 -3.02 10.98 10.17
C LEU A 92 -3.90 10.53 9.00
N SER A 93 -3.67 9.34 8.47
CA SER A 93 -4.51 8.77 7.40
C SER A 93 -5.93 8.50 7.89
N GLY A 94 -6.09 7.98 9.12
CA GLY A 94 -7.40 7.77 9.74
C GLY A 94 -8.16 9.06 10.02
N VAL A 95 -7.47 10.12 10.47
CA VAL A 95 -8.06 11.46 10.64
C VAL A 95 -8.49 12.03 9.29
N SER A 96 -7.64 11.95 8.27
CA SER A 96 -7.97 12.36 6.90
C SER A 96 -9.24 11.67 6.40
N GLN A 97 -9.30 10.34 6.55
CA GLN A 97 -10.46 9.55 6.14
C GLN A 97 -11.73 9.97 6.87
N ARG A 98 -11.68 10.18 8.19
CA ARG A 98 -12.82 10.69 8.97
C ARG A 98 -13.29 12.07 8.49
N ILE A 99 -12.37 12.98 8.18
CA ILE A 99 -12.69 14.31 7.65
C ILE A 99 -13.40 14.19 6.29
N ILE A 100 -12.87 13.36 5.38
CA ILE A 100 -13.48 13.11 4.07
C ILE A 100 -14.89 12.56 4.24
N THR A 101 -15.07 11.55 5.10
CA THR A 101 -16.39 10.94 5.31
C THR A 101 -17.37 11.92 5.92
N GLN A 102 -16.98 12.69 6.94
CA GLN A 102 -17.86 13.71 7.56
C GLN A 102 -18.25 14.85 6.61
N ARG A 103 -17.36 15.21 5.68
CA ARG A 103 -17.61 16.26 4.69
C ARG A 103 -18.62 15.83 3.63
N ILE A 104 -18.55 14.56 3.21
CA ILE A 104 -19.33 14.03 2.09
C ILE A 104 -20.65 13.41 2.58
N CYS A 105 -20.59 12.70 3.70
CA CYS A 105 -21.73 12.09 4.35
C CYS A 105 -21.88 12.75 5.73
N GLU A 106 -22.99 13.45 5.98
CA GLU A 106 -23.32 13.99 7.31
C GLU A 106 -23.48 12.84 8.32
N ASN A 107 -22.36 12.39 8.92
CA ASN A 107 -22.21 11.43 10.04
C ASN A 107 -22.28 9.91 9.80
N THR A 108 -21.69 9.35 8.74
CA THR A 108 -21.63 7.87 8.61
C THR A 108 -20.32 7.27 8.05
N THR A 109 -20.33 6.01 7.58
CA THR A 109 -19.18 5.13 7.30
C THR A 109 -18.68 5.18 5.85
N GLU A 110 -17.50 4.60 5.54
CA GLU A 110 -16.89 4.60 4.19
C GLU A 110 -17.79 4.01 3.09
N ASP A 111 -18.55 2.96 3.40
CA ASP A 111 -19.44 2.28 2.43
C ASP A 111 -20.54 3.23 1.90
N GLU A 112 -20.84 4.28 2.65
CA GLU A 112 -21.79 5.30 2.23
C GLU A 112 -21.23 6.26 1.19
N ILE A 113 -19.92 6.56 1.22
CA ILE A 113 -19.29 7.40 0.18
C ILE A 113 -19.46 6.72 -1.17
N GLU A 114 -19.22 5.41 -1.25
CA GLU A 114 -19.39 4.64 -2.47
C GLU A 114 -20.84 4.67 -2.96
N ASP A 115 -21.79 4.52 -2.05
CA ASP A 115 -23.23 4.62 -2.35
C ASP A 115 -23.63 6.02 -2.87
N VAL A 116 -23.11 7.08 -2.26
CA VAL A 116 -23.33 8.48 -2.69
C VAL A 116 -22.76 8.69 -4.09
N MET A 117 -21.53 8.23 -4.35
CA MET A 117 -20.86 8.34 -5.65
C MET A 117 -21.58 7.56 -6.76
N GLU A 118 -22.18 6.42 -6.42
CA GLU A 118 -22.91 5.58 -7.37
C GLU A 118 -24.28 6.16 -7.75
N LYS A 119 -25.04 6.68 -6.77
CA LYS A 119 -26.44 7.10 -6.96
C LYS A 119 -26.60 8.50 -7.58
N ASN A 120 -25.66 9.41 -7.33
CA ASN A 120 -25.77 10.81 -7.72
C ASN A 120 -25.68 11.05 -9.24
N SER A 121 -26.01 12.26 -9.70
CA SER A 121 -25.88 12.64 -11.11
C SER A 121 -24.40 12.66 -11.56
N TRP A 122 -24.13 12.69 -12.86
CA TRP A 122 -22.73 12.80 -13.34
C TRP A 122 -22.07 14.10 -12.90
N GLY A 123 -22.80 15.22 -12.84
CA GLY A 123 -22.26 16.50 -12.36
C GLY A 123 -21.80 16.42 -10.91
N ASP A 124 -22.69 15.94 -10.03
CA ASP A 124 -22.39 15.77 -8.61
C ASP A 124 -21.25 14.76 -8.39
N PHE A 125 -21.23 13.66 -9.15
CA PHE A 125 -20.14 12.70 -9.12
C PHE A 125 -18.78 13.35 -9.39
N TYR A 126 -18.68 14.21 -10.43
CA TYR A 126 -17.43 14.90 -10.72
C TYR A 126 -17.03 15.88 -9.62
N VAL A 127 -17.99 16.62 -9.05
CA VAL A 127 -17.73 17.57 -7.96
C VAL A 127 -17.18 16.82 -6.73
N ILE A 128 -17.87 15.77 -6.30
CA ILE A 128 -17.47 14.96 -5.13
C ILE A 128 -16.13 14.26 -5.42
N LEU A 129 -15.90 13.76 -6.63
CA LEU A 129 -14.63 13.13 -7.00
C LEU A 129 -13.45 14.10 -6.88
N VAL A 130 -13.61 15.33 -7.36
CA VAL A 130 -12.59 16.38 -7.26
C VAL A 130 -12.35 16.71 -5.79
N GLU A 131 -13.40 16.85 -4.99
CA GLU A 131 -13.30 17.12 -3.56
C GLU A 131 -12.52 16.02 -2.82
N ILE A 132 -12.89 14.75 -3.01
CA ILE A 132 -12.14 13.60 -2.44
C ILE A 132 -10.68 13.62 -2.91
N SER A 133 -10.44 13.88 -4.19
CA SER A 133 -9.08 13.90 -4.76
C SER A 133 -8.20 14.97 -4.13
N VAL A 134 -8.77 16.15 -3.84
CA VAL A 134 -8.06 17.23 -3.14
C VAL A 134 -7.71 16.82 -1.72
N PHE A 135 -8.65 16.22 -0.97
CA PHE A 135 -8.34 15.72 0.38
C PHE A 135 -7.28 14.61 0.36
N LYS A 136 -7.35 13.67 -0.60
CA LYS A 136 -6.33 12.63 -0.76
C LYS A 136 -4.96 13.19 -1.14
N LEU A 137 -4.90 14.27 -1.92
CA LEU A 137 -3.65 14.97 -2.18
C LEU A 137 -3.05 15.55 -0.88
N TYR A 138 -3.85 16.23 -0.07
CA TYR A 138 -3.40 16.76 1.22
C TYR A 138 -2.96 15.66 2.18
N GLU A 139 -3.69 14.55 2.22
CA GLU A 139 -3.34 13.35 3.00
C GLU A 139 -1.94 12.87 2.65
N VAL A 140 -1.64 12.69 1.36
CA VAL A 140 -0.32 12.24 0.90
C VAL A 140 0.76 13.27 1.30
N ILE A 141 0.53 14.56 1.12
CA ILE A 141 1.52 15.60 1.48
C ILE A 141 1.85 15.55 2.98
N ILE A 142 0.84 15.40 3.84
CA ILE A 142 1.00 15.40 5.30
C ILE A 142 1.63 14.08 5.80
N THR A 143 1.24 12.95 5.22
CA THR A 143 1.65 11.61 5.69
C THR A 143 2.99 11.14 5.11
N HIS A 144 3.38 11.64 3.93
CA HIS A 144 4.56 11.16 3.21
C HIS A 144 5.89 11.32 3.99
N PRO A 145 6.16 12.40 4.73
CA PRO A 145 7.36 12.50 5.58
C PRO A 145 7.52 11.32 6.56
N PHE A 146 6.43 10.89 7.19
CA PHE A 146 6.45 9.73 8.10
C PHE A 146 6.70 8.43 7.34
N LYS A 147 6.16 8.29 6.13
CA LYS A 147 6.45 7.14 5.26
C LYS A 147 7.94 7.08 4.88
N VAL A 148 8.58 8.22 4.61
CA VAL A 148 10.03 8.29 4.34
C VAL A 148 10.84 7.89 5.56
N ILE A 149 10.53 8.44 6.73
CA ILE A 149 11.23 8.12 7.98
C ILE A 149 11.12 6.63 8.28
N MET A 150 9.90 6.07 8.26
CA MET A 150 9.66 4.63 8.46
C MET A 150 10.50 3.77 7.49
N THR A 151 10.53 4.14 6.21
CA THR A 151 11.26 3.39 5.18
C THR A 151 12.77 3.44 5.41
N ARG A 152 13.33 4.59 5.78
CA ARG A 152 14.76 4.74 6.11
C ARG A 152 15.15 3.97 7.36
N GLN A 153 14.35 4.04 8.43
CA GLN A 153 14.58 3.25 9.65
C GLN A 153 14.55 1.73 9.39
N MET A 154 13.71 1.27 8.45
CA MET A 154 13.72 -0.13 8.03
C MET A 154 14.93 -0.43 7.14
N ALA A 155 15.35 0.48 6.27
CA ALA A 155 16.48 0.30 5.37
C ALA A 155 17.83 0.14 6.09
N ASP A 156 17.98 0.71 7.29
CA ASP A 156 19.17 0.55 8.14
C ASP A 156 19.59 -0.90 8.36
N PHE A 157 18.65 -1.84 8.35
CA PHE A 157 18.93 -3.27 8.42
C PHE A 157 19.95 -3.75 7.37
N ILE A 158 19.94 -3.12 6.20
CA ILE A 158 20.75 -3.49 5.03
C ILE A 158 22.20 -3.10 5.26
N VAL A 159 22.44 -1.88 5.77
CA VAL A 159 23.78 -1.31 5.95
C VAL A 159 24.47 -1.90 7.18
N ASP A 160 23.69 -2.55 8.05
CA ASP A 160 24.11 -3.00 9.36
C ASP A 160 24.56 -1.87 10.31
N GLU A 161 24.11 -0.65 10.03
CA GLU A 161 24.34 0.55 10.83
C GLU A 161 23.15 0.84 11.76
N ASN A 162 23.40 1.59 12.84
CA ASN A 162 22.39 2.02 13.81
C ASN A 162 22.08 3.53 13.71
N ASP A 163 22.35 4.12 12.56
CA ASP A 163 22.31 5.57 12.36
C ASP A 163 20.88 6.15 12.32
N HIS A 164 19.85 5.32 12.16
CA HIS A 164 18.43 5.68 12.21
C HIS A 164 17.64 4.80 13.20
N ALA A 165 18.30 4.24 14.22
CA ALA A 165 17.67 3.38 15.23
C ALA A 165 16.46 4.06 15.92
N TRP A 166 16.57 5.37 16.18
CA TRP A 166 15.52 6.18 16.81
C TRP A 166 14.87 7.15 15.85
N PHE A 167 13.60 7.48 16.08
CA PHE A 167 12.84 8.40 15.22
C PHE A 167 13.51 9.77 15.07
N ILE A 168 13.92 10.39 16.19
CA ILE A 168 14.57 11.72 16.18
C ILE A 168 15.92 11.66 15.46
N GLN A 169 16.68 10.60 15.70
CA GLN A 169 17.96 10.37 15.02
C GLN A 169 17.74 10.26 13.51
N ALA A 170 16.73 9.50 13.08
CA ALA A 170 16.38 9.37 11.66
C ALA A 170 16.01 10.72 11.03
N VAL A 171 15.24 11.56 11.73
CA VAL A 171 14.89 12.92 11.28
C VAL A 171 16.15 13.79 11.11
N LEU A 172 17.05 13.77 12.09
CA LEU A 172 18.30 14.55 12.04
C LEU A 172 19.23 14.07 10.91
N CYS A 173 19.36 12.77 10.69
CA CYS A 173 20.13 12.20 9.59
C CYS A 173 19.57 12.63 8.22
N ILE A 174 18.24 12.56 8.03
CA ILE A 174 17.59 13.02 6.78
C ILE A 174 17.88 14.51 6.52
N ILE A 175 17.78 15.35 7.55
CA ILE A 175 18.06 16.79 7.44
C ILE A 175 19.52 17.03 7.07
N LYS A 176 20.46 16.29 7.70
CA LYS A 176 21.89 16.42 7.44
C LYS A 176 22.28 15.97 6.02
N GLU A 177 21.69 14.89 5.53
CA GLU A 177 22.03 14.30 4.22
C GLU A 177 21.37 14.99 3.02
N SER A 178 20.06 15.27 3.12
CA SER A 178 19.22 15.68 1.99
C SER A 178 18.43 16.96 2.26
N GLY A 179 18.55 17.54 3.46
CA GLY A 179 17.73 18.65 3.92
C GLY A 179 16.23 18.30 3.94
N TRP A 180 15.40 19.35 3.96
CA TRP A 180 13.95 19.22 3.97
C TRP A 180 13.37 18.48 2.76
N LYS A 181 14.06 18.52 1.61
CA LYS A 181 13.64 17.81 0.40
C LYS A 181 13.73 16.28 0.56
N GLY A 182 14.55 15.79 1.49
CA GLY A 182 14.67 14.36 1.80
C GLY A 182 13.34 13.72 2.21
N PHE A 183 12.54 14.42 3.02
CA PHE A 183 11.23 13.93 3.50
C PHE A 183 10.19 13.76 2.40
N TYR A 184 10.39 14.35 1.21
CA TYR A 184 9.45 14.32 0.10
C TYR A 184 9.97 13.51 -1.11
N LYS A 185 11.08 12.79 -0.95
CA LYS A 185 11.58 11.87 -1.98
C LYS A 185 10.56 10.76 -2.25
N GLY A 186 10.27 10.50 -3.53
CA GLY A 186 9.26 9.51 -3.93
C GLY A 186 7.80 9.97 -3.84
N ILE A 187 7.50 11.24 -3.53
CA ILE A 187 6.12 11.72 -3.39
C ILE A 187 5.33 11.69 -4.70
N VAL A 188 5.97 12.01 -5.83
CA VAL A 188 5.29 12.07 -7.15
C VAL A 188 4.62 10.75 -7.54
N PRO A 189 5.32 9.60 -7.54
CA PRO A 189 4.65 8.32 -7.81
C PRO A 189 3.61 7.95 -6.73
N SER A 190 3.78 8.37 -5.47
CA SER A 190 2.75 8.18 -4.42
C SER A 190 1.45 8.91 -4.77
N ILE A 191 1.53 10.21 -5.08
CA ILE A 191 0.36 11.04 -5.43
C ILE A 191 -0.32 10.47 -6.67
N PHE A 192 0.46 10.14 -7.70
CA PHE A 192 -0.08 9.57 -8.93
C PHE A 192 -0.83 8.27 -8.67
N ALA A 193 -0.26 7.36 -7.89
CA ALA A 193 -0.90 6.10 -7.52
C ALA A 193 -2.22 6.34 -6.76
N GLU A 194 -2.22 7.26 -5.80
CA GLU A 194 -3.38 7.52 -4.95
C GLU A 194 -4.55 8.14 -5.74
N LEU A 195 -4.28 9.19 -6.51
CA LEU A 195 -5.31 9.89 -7.28
C LEU A 195 -5.87 9.01 -8.41
N CYS A 196 -5.01 8.29 -9.14
CA CYS A 196 -5.48 7.38 -10.18
C CYS A 196 -6.28 6.21 -9.60
N ARG A 197 -5.84 5.64 -8.47
CA ARG A 197 -6.59 4.58 -7.78
C ARG A 197 -7.96 5.07 -7.36
N CYS A 198 -8.04 6.25 -6.75
CA CYS A 198 -9.29 6.89 -6.34
C CYS A 198 -10.25 7.09 -7.52
N ALA A 199 -9.80 7.76 -8.58
CA ALA A 199 -10.62 8.07 -9.75
C ALA A 199 -11.14 6.81 -10.46
N ILE A 200 -10.27 5.82 -10.68
CA ILE A 200 -10.63 4.59 -11.37
C ILE A 200 -11.54 3.71 -10.49
N TYR A 201 -11.29 3.67 -9.18
CA TYR A 201 -12.13 2.92 -8.25
C TYR A 201 -13.58 3.43 -8.25
N TYR A 202 -13.79 4.70 -7.91
CA TYR A 202 -15.14 5.26 -7.83
C TYR A 202 -15.84 5.27 -9.20
N GLY A 203 -15.10 5.53 -10.28
CA GLY A 203 -15.64 5.39 -11.64
C GLY A 203 -16.12 3.97 -11.93
N SER A 204 -15.34 2.96 -11.52
CA SER A 204 -15.70 1.55 -11.72
C SER A 204 -16.88 1.12 -10.86
N CYS A 205 -16.95 1.54 -9.60
CA CYS A 205 -18.08 1.26 -8.71
C CYS A 205 -19.39 1.82 -9.30
N ARG A 206 -19.36 3.06 -9.82
CA ARG A 206 -20.49 3.67 -10.52
C ARG A 206 -20.90 2.91 -11.79
N LEU A 207 -19.94 2.46 -12.59
CA LEU A 207 -20.23 1.63 -13.77
C LEU A 207 -20.91 0.32 -13.36
N VAL A 208 -20.40 -0.36 -12.33
CA VAL A 208 -21.02 -1.58 -11.79
C VAL A 208 -22.45 -1.31 -11.32
N TYR A 209 -22.67 -0.22 -10.57
CA TYR A 209 -24.01 0.18 -10.12
C TYR A 209 -24.98 0.37 -11.29
N ASN A 210 -24.57 1.08 -12.34
CA ASN A 210 -25.40 1.31 -13.52
C ASN A 210 -25.72 0.01 -14.28
N MET A 211 -24.77 -0.94 -14.34
CA MET A 211 -24.99 -2.25 -14.95
C MET A 211 -25.99 -3.10 -14.14
N LEU A 212 -25.92 -3.04 -12.81
CA LEU A 212 -26.84 -3.77 -11.92
C LEU A 212 -28.23 -3.13 -11.86
N LYS A 213 -28.35 -1.82 -12.13
CA LYS A 213 -29.62 -1.07 -12.19
C LYS A 213 -30.42 -1.32 -13.50
N SER A 214 -29.93 -2.19 -14.39
CA SER A 214 -30.56 -2.52 -15.69
C SER A 214 -32.11 -2.58 -15.64
N PRO A 215 -32.83 -2.08 -16.68
CA PRO A 215 -34.29 -1.84 -16.72
C PRO A 215 -35.21 -3.04 -16.41
N SER A 216 -34.66 -4.22 -16.13
CA SER A 216 -35.35 -5.40 -15.60
C SER A 216 -36.19 -5.18 -14.33
N GLN A 217 -36.00 -4.09 -13.58
CA GLN A 217 -36.76 -3.80 -12.36
C GLN A 217 -38.24 -3.43 -12.61
N LEU A 218 -38.62 -3.04 -13.83
CA LEU A 218 -39.97 -2.53 -14.13
C LEU A 218 -41.03 -3.60 -14.44
N ARG A 219 -40.68 -4.91 -14.43
CA ARG A 219 -41.58 -5.99 -14.90
C ARG A 219 -41.79 -7.15 -13.92
N THR A 220 -41.20 -7.11 -12.73
CA THR A 220 -41.22 -8.24 -11.79
C THR A 220 -42.29 -8.06 -10.69
N PRO A 221 -43.00 -9.14 -10.29
CA PRO A 221 -43.96 -9.11 -9.20
C PRO A 221 -43.29 -8.83 -7.84
N GLU A 222 -44.01 -8.16 -6.92
CA GLU A 222 -43.48 -7.58 -5.67
C GLU A 222 -42.60 -8.52 -4.83
N GLY A 223 -42.93 -9.81 -4.74
CA GLY A 223 -42.13 -10.79 -3.98
C GLY A 223 -40.79 -11.20 -4.63
N GLU A 224 -40.62 -11.01 -5.94
CA GLU A 224 -39.35 -11.25 -6.65
C GLU A 224 -38.44 -10.03 -6.62
N ILE A 225 -39.00 -8.83 -6.43
CA ILE A 225 -38.26 -7.57 -6.34
C ILE A 225 -37.33 -7.59 -5.13
N ASP A 226 -37.82 -7.98 -3.94
CA ASP A 226 -37.02 -7.99 -2.71
C ASP A 226 -35.85 -8.99 -2.78
N ARG A 227 -36.09 -10.18 -3.34
CA ARG A 227 -35.04 -11.19 -3.53
C ARG A 227 -33.99 -10.72 -4.53
N MET A 228 -34.42 -10.06 -5.61
CA MET A 228 -33.54 -9.53 -6.64
C MET A 228 -32.73 -8.32 -6.14
N ALA A 229 -33.34 -7.45 -5.33
CA ALA A 229 -32.67 -6.32 -4.70
C ALA A 229 -31.54 -6.79 -3.75
N LYS A 230 -31.83 -7.76 -2.87
CA LYS A 230 -30.84 -8.34 -1.96
C LYS A 230 -29.69 -9.03 -2.71
N ARG A 231 -30.00 -9.74 -3.81
CA ARG A 231 -28.98 -10.35 -4.67
C ARG A 231 -28.08 -9.30 -5.31
N ASN A 232 -28.68 -8.24 -5.88
CA ASN A 232 -27.92 -7.18 -6.55
C ASN A 232 -27.02 -6.42 -5.56
N GLU A 233 -27.49 -6.19 -4.34
CA GLU A 233 -26.69 -5.59 -3.27
C GLU A 233 -25.49 -6.48 -2.89
N THR A 234 -25.70 -7.79 -2.75
CA THR A 234 -24.62 -8.74 -2.47
C THR A 234 -23.57 -8.74 -3.58
N VAL A 235 -24.00 -8.77 -4.84
CA VAL A 235 -23.09 -8.69 -6.00
C VAL A 235 -22.34 -7.37 -6.02
N LYS A 236 -23.00 -6.25 -5.71
CA LYS A 236 -22.38 -4.92 -5.62
C LYS A 236 -21.24 -4.88 -4.60
N LEU A 237 -21.48 -5.36 -3.37
CA LEU A 237 -20.48 -5.40 -2.29
C LEU A 237 -19.28 -6.30 -2.65
N LEU A 238 -19.54 -7.44 -3.29
CA LEU A 238 -18.49 -8.33 -3.81
C LEU A 238 -17.67 -7.64 -4.90
N CYS A 239 -18.32 -6.99 -5.87
CA CYS A 239 -17.64 -6.25 -6.93
C CYS A 239 -16.77 -5.12 -6.37
N ARG A 240 -17.25 -4.34 -5.41
CA ARG A 240 -16.47 -3.28 -4.73
C ARG A 240 -15.20 -3.86 -4.09
N SER A 241 -15.34 -4.95 -3.35
CA SER A 241 -14.20 -5.62 -2.71
C SER A 241 -13.16 -6.10 -3.73
N VAL A 242 -13.63 -6.72 -4.83
CA VAL A 242 -12.75 -7.18 -5.93
C VAL A 242 -12.07 -6.01 -6.63
N LEU A 243 -12.80 -4.94 -6.93
CA LEU A 243 -12.25 -3.73 -7.55
C LEU A 243 -11.20 -3.06 -6.65
N LYS A 244 -11.49 -2.93 -5.35
CA LYS A 244 -10.56 -2.36 -4.35
C LYS A 244 -9.25 -3.15 -4.31
N TYR A 245 -9.33 -4.48 -4.33
CA TYR A 245 -8.14 -5.35 -4.42
C TYR A 245 -7.43 -5.22 -5.78
N ALA A 246 -8.16 -5.30 -6.89
CA ALA A 246 -7.60 -5.25 -8.24
C ALA A 246 -6.82 -3.95 -8.50
N PHE A 247 -7.38 -2.79 -8.12
CA PHE A 247 -6.71 -1.50 -8.34
C PHE A 247 -5.53 -1.27 -7.39
N SER A 248 -5.54 -1.87 -6.19
CA SER A 248 -4.34 -1.93 -5.36
C SER A 248 -3.17 -2.58 -6.12
N ASN A 249 -3.45 -3.65 -6.88
CA ASN A 249 -2.44 -4.37 -7.67
C ASN A 249 -1.99 -3.61 -8.92
N VAL A 250 -2.91 -2.97 -9.64
CA VAL A 250 -2.59 -2.17 -10.85
C VAL A 250 -1.62 -1.04 -10.52
N PHE A 251 -1.82 -0.36 -9.38
CA PHE A 251 -0.99 0.76 -8.94
C PHE A 251 0.20 0.36 -8.06
N TYR A 252 0.42 -0.94 -7.84
CA TYR A 252 1.53 -1.45 -7.04
C TYR A 252 2.92 -1.01 -7.53
N PRO A 253 3.23 -1.00 -8.85
CA PRO A 253 4.52 -0.55 -9.34
C PRO A 253 4.90 0.87 -8.91
N PHE A 254 3.91 1.76 -8.77
CA PHE A 254 4.15 3.13 -8.29
C PHE A 254 4.47 3.15 -6.79
N GLU A 255 3.90 2.23 -6.00
CA GLU A 255 4.29 2.03 -4.60
C GLU A 255 5.77 1.62 -4.51
N VAL A 256 6.20 0.66 -5.33
CA VAL A 256 7.61 0.19 -5.37
C VAL A 256 8.55 1.32 -5.76
N VAL A 257 8.24 2.03 -6.86
CA VAL A 257 9.07 3.19 -7.29
C VAL A 257 9.10 4.27 -6.23
N SER A 258 7.98 4.56 -5.57
CA SER A 258 7.94 5.48 -4.44
C SER A 258 8.88 5.04 -3.32
N THR A 259 8.79 3.80 -2.85
CA THR A 259 9.62 3.25 -1.78
C THR A 259 11.11 3.29 -2.13
N VAL A 260 11.50 2.89 -3.35
CA VAL A 260 12.90 2.93 -3.81
C VAL A 260 13.42 4.38 -3.84
N MET A 261 12.60 5.31 -4.34
CA MET A 261 12.97 6.72 -4.39
C MET A 261 13.17 7.35 -3.00
N MET A 262 12.58 6.82 -1.93
CA MET A 262 12.78 7.35 -0.55
C MET A 262 14.22 7.20 -0.05
N LEU A 263 14.96 6.25 -0.62
CA LEU A 263 16.38 5.99 -0.33
C LEU A 263 17.31 6.55 -1.40
N ASP A 264 16.78 7.26 -2.40
CA ASP A 264 17.60 7.91 -3.42
C ASP A 264 18.66 8.82 -2.76
N GLY A 265 19.92 8.70 -3.18
CA GLY A 265 21.05 9.46 -2.62
C GLY A 265 21.55 9.01 -1.24
N VAL A 266 21.07 7.89 -0.69
CA VAL A 266 21.65 7.26 0.51
C VAL A 266 22.69 6.24 0.06
N ASN A 267 23.89 6.30 0.64
CA ASN A 267 24.95 5.33 0.40
C ASN A 267 24.67 4.03 1.16
N LEU A 268 23.79 3.19 0.62
CA LEU A 268 23.62 1.82 1.10
C LEU A 268 24.81 0.99 0.59
N ASN A 269 25.90 0.98 1.35
CA ASN A 269 27.13 0.26 1.00
C ASN A 269 26.88 -1.20 0.55
N LYS A 270 27.58 -1.62 -0.52
CA LYS A 270 27.83 -2.98 -1.06
C LYS A 270 26.66 -3.94 -1.36
N HIS A 271 25.45 -3.78 -0.83
CA HIS A 271 24.38 -4.78 -0.99
C HIS A 271 23.27 -4.39 -1.98
N ILE A 272 23.04 -3.09 -2.22
CA ILE A 272 22.01 -2.62 -3.15
C ILE A 272 22.57 -1.44 -3.93
N GLN A 273 22.81 -1.60 -5.24
CA GLN A 273 23.09 -0.48 -6.13
C GLN A 273 21.81 0.32 -6.37
N LEU A 274 21.41 1.17 -5.41
CA LEU A 274 20.44 2.22 -5.68
C LEU A 274 21.15 3.28 -6.51
N SER A 275 20.93 3.23 -7.83
CA SER A 275 21.41 4.28 -8.74
C SER A 275 20.92 5.65 -8.26
N ASP A 276 21.69 6.72 -8.42
CA ASP A 276 21.25 8.11 -8.19
C ASP A 276 20.15 8.46 -9.21
N PHE A 277 18.91 8.13 -8.85
CA PHE A 277 17.72 8.26 -9.66
C PHE A 277 17.16 9.66 -9.44
N LYS A 278 17.90 10.70 -9.87
CA LYS A 278 17.47 12.12 -9.88
C LYS A 278 16.02 12.37 -10.34
N SER A 279 15.39 11.41 -11.04
CA SER A 279 13.97 11.42 -11.39
C SER A 279 13.33 10.03 -11.20
N TRP A 280 12.10 10.01 -10.67
CA TRP A 280 11.28 8.79 -10.52
C TRP A 280 11.04 8.06 -11.85
N ARG A 281 11.02 8.79 -12.98
CA ARG A 281 10.86 8.19 -14.32
C ARG A 281 12.05 7.32 -14.70
N LYS A 282 13.26 7.72 -14.27
CA LYS A 282 14.49 6.93 -14.48
C LYS A 282 14.48 5.68 -13.60
N CYS A 283 14.07 5.81 -12.34
CA CYS A 283 13.85 4.68 -11.44
C CYS A 283 12.85 3.68 -12.04
N TRP A 284 11.70 4.16 -12.53
CA TRP A 284 10.70 3.33 -13.19
C TRP A 284 11.27 2.57 -14.39
N ARG A 285 11.96 3.26 -15.31
CA ARG A 285 12.55 2.63 -16.50
C ARG A 285 13.56 1.54 -16.12
N THR A 286 14.40 1.80 -15.14
CA THR A 286 15.43 0.86 -14.67
C THR A 286 14.78 -0.38 -14.07
N LEU A 287 13.85 -0.22 -13.13
CA LEU A 287 13.12 -1.34 -12.53
C LEU A 287 12.27 -2.10 -13.55
N LYS A 288 11.74 -1.42 -14.58
CA LYS A 288 11.01 -2.07 -15.68
C LYS A 288 11.94 -2.95 -16.52
N LEU A 289 13.11 -2.45 -16.88
CA LEU A 289 14.11 -3.20 -17.67
C LEU A 289 14.60 -4.44 -16.91
N GLU A 290 14.74 -4.33 -15.59
CA GLU A 290 15.13 -5.46 -14.75
C GLU A 290 13.98 -6.45 -14.45
N ASN A 291 12.74 -6.14 -14.85
CA ASN A 291 11.52 -6.88 -14.48
C ASN A 291 11.23 -6.92 -12.96
N GLN A 292 11.47 -5.80 -12.30
CA GLN A 292 11.55 -5.67 -10.86
C GLN A 292 10.50 -4.72 -10.25
N LEU A 293 9.54 -4.27 -11.07
CA LEU A 293 8.43 -3.40 -10.65
C LEU A 293 7.44 -4.04 -9.68
N TYR A 294 7.42 -5.38 -9.59
CA TYR A 294 6.50 -6.15 -8.76
C TYR A 294 7.19 -6.89 -7.60
N ARG A 295 8.41 -6.49 -7.22
CA ARG A 295 9.10 -7.05 -6.04
C ARG A 295 8.26 -6.88 -4.79
N GLY A 296 8.06 -7.96 -4.02
CA GLY A 296 7.30 -7.90 -2.76
C GLY A 296 5.79 -7.80 -2.92
N TYR A 297 5.27 -8.05 -4.13
CA TYR A 297 3.84 -8.09 -4.42
C TYR A 297 3.12 -9.22 -3.68
N SER A 298 3.68 -10.43 -3.70
CA SER A 298 3.17 -11.59 -2.96
C SER A 298 4.07 -11.93 -1.79
N PHE A 299 3.48 -12.22 -0.63
CA PHE A 299 4.21 -12.69 0.56
C PHE A 299 4.58 -14.18 0.48
N ILE A 300 3.82 -14.95 -0.30
CA ILE A 300 3.91 -16.41 -0.36
C ILE A 300 4.56 -16.85 -1.67
N PHE A 301 4.13 -16.28 -2.80
CA PHE A 301 4.53 -16.73 -4.13
C PHE A 301 5.43 -15.72 -4.81
N ARG A 302 6.73 -15.87 -4.55
CA ARG A 302 7.76 -14.95 -5.00
C ARG A 302 8.65 -15.62 -6.01
N ASN A 303 8.36 -15.42 -7.30
CA ASN A 303 9.21 -15.92 -8.36
C ASN A 303 10.48 -15.07 -8.44
N HIS A 304 11.63 -15.71 -8.60
CA HIS A 304 12.88 -15.02 -8.84
C HIS A 304 12.92 -14.53 -10.29
N VAL A 305 13.20 -13.26 -10.47
CA VAL A 305 13.40 -12.64 -11.78
C VAL A 305 14.90 -12.57 -12.03
N LYS A 306 15.41 -13.39 -12.96
CA LYS A 306 16.84 -13.37 -13.34
C LYS A 306 17.21 -12.03 -13.98
N PHE A 307 18.35 -11.47 -13.60
CA PHE A 307 18.98 -10.36 -14.31
C PHE A 307 19.27 -10.79 -15.76
N SER A 308 18.71 -10.08 -16.73
CA SER A 308 19.16 -10.14 -18.12
C SER A 308 20.51 -9.41 -18.23
N GLY A 309 21.56 -9.98 -17.67
CA GLY A 309 22.89 -9.35 -17.66
C GLY A 309 23.98 -10.08 -16.87
N SER A 310 23.66 -11.12 -16.09
CA SER A 310 24.69 -11.99 -15.53
C SER A 310 25.02 -13.09 -16.55
N VAL A 311 25.98 -12.79 -17.43
CA VAL A 311 26.89 -13.81 -17.99
C VAL A 311 27.85 -14.21 -16.88
#